data_AF-A0A952SJY5-F1
#
_entry.id   AF-A0A952SJY5-F1
#
_cell.length_a   1.000
_cell.length_b   1.000
_cell.length_c   1.000
_cell.angle_alpha   90.00
_cell.angle_beta   90.00
_cell.angle_gamma   90.00
#
_symmetry.space_group_name_H-M   'P 1'
#
loop_
_entity.id
_entity.type
_entity.pdbx_description
1 polymer ?
#
loop_
_entity_poly.entity_id
_entity_poly.type
_entity_poly.pdbx_seq_one_letter_code
_entity_poly.pdbx_strand_id
1 'polypeptide(L)'
;EVARESWPVVRDADELHDALLTLFWLPESEVTQWAAYLPLLMESGRAVLLTVKGEASGVKGWVATENRERVERVLEGEEDATLDTIVLGWMESTGPMTTVELAERLHLPVSPIDAAMVRLESQGQVLRGQFRPHAALRTQSSALSGTPPPEWCYRRLLARIHRLTIGILRKEVEPVSATDFMRFLLQWQHVVPGSRQHGEAGLQRVIAQLAGFEAAASAWEPQLLRSRMAKYDPELLDRLCLGGAVCWGRLSPHPRFSQSGDSERRRIVPTSIAPISLFPREDSDWLMKSVRSEATTAPAEPTSQLSPVAQDLYRALGQQGASFFNDLVRITHYLQTEVEQGLWELVAAGFATADGFDNLRSLMDPHRRRAEGRERGRRPRHTAGRWSLLRGTEPLMVDGQWSSGPDQAISHQPSAISSSTSTQHSTLSAQVAHQLLRRYGVVFRDLLARESLVQSWRDLLVQYRRMEMAGEVRGGRFVSGFTGEQFALPEAVEALRAIRKTSGASSHEIKLSATDPLNLAGVILPGPRVPAVPTNFLVLKDGVLVRAVVGRQGDGPLAVTEPFGSATVERST
;
A
#
# COMPACT_ATOMS: atom_id res chain seq x y z
N GLU A 1 17.21 12.11 23.09
CA GLU A 1 16.88 10.87 23.84
C GLU A 1 17.76 9.72 23.41
N VAL A 2 17.66 9.19 22.18
CA VAL A 2 18.49 8.08 21.69
C VAL A 2 19.98 8.29 21.90
N ALA A 3 20.53 9.46 21.53
CA ALA A 3 21.95 9.76 21.71
C ALA A 3 22.41 9.64 23.19
N ARG A 4 21.53 9.93 24.15
CA ARG A 4 21.81 9.78 25.58
C ARG A 4 21.72 8.31 26.03
N GLU A 5 20.80 7.55 25.46
CA GLU A 5 20.59 6.12 25.77
C GLU A 5 21.60 5.19 25.11
N SER A 6 22.26 5.64 24.04
CA SER A 6 23.30 4.90 23.33
C SER A 6 24.69 5.07 23.93
N TRP A 7 24.91 6.13 24.71
CA TRP A 7 26.18 6.31 25.39
C TRP A 7 26.34 5.23 26.48
N PRO A 8 27.50 4.56 26.60
CA PRO A 8 27.71 3.53 27.60
C PRO A 8 27.38 4.03 29.01
N VAL A 9 26.58 3.25 29.73
CA VAL A 9 26.30 3.49 31.15
C VAL A 9 27.23 2.56 31.92
N VAL A 10 28.17 3.15 32.66
CA VAL A 10 29.19 2.42 33.42
C VAL A 10 28.87 2.54 34.91
N ARG A 11 28.66 1.40 35.57
CA ARG A 11 28.34 1.30 37.01
C ARG A 11 29.44 0.65 37.82
N ASP A 12 30.29 -0.14 37.18
CA ASP A 12 31.44 -0.82 37.76
C ASP A 12 32.63 -0.87 36.79
N ALA A 13 33.72 -1.48 37.25
CA ALA A 13 34.94 -1.60 36.44
C ALA A 13 34.78 -2.56 35.24
N ASP A 14 33.90 -3.55 35.33
CA ASP A 14 33.71 -4.52 34.26
C ASP A 14 32.95 -3.89 33.09
N GLU A 15 31.87 -3.13 33.38
CA GLU A 15 31.15 -2.33 32.38
C GLU A 15 32.05 -1.25 31.74
N LEU A 16 33.02 -0.69 32.48
CA LEU A 16 34.01 0.23 31.90
C LEU A 16 34.95 -0.48 30.92
N HIS A 17 35.36 -1.71 31.23
CA HIS A 17 36.19 -2.49 30.33
C HIS A 17 35.44 -2.83 29.04
N ASP A 18 34.16 -3.23 29.14
CA ASP A 18 33.29 -3.45 27.98
C ASP A 18 33.10 -2.18 27.13
N ALA A 19 32.99 -1.01 27.77
CA ALA A 19 32.94 0.27 27.08
C ALA A 19 34.25 0.56 26.32
N LEU A 20 35.41 0.25 26.90
CA LEU A 20 36.71 0.38 26.23
C LEU A 20 36.87 -0.60 25.06
N LEU A 21 36.31 -1.81 25.16
CA LEU A 21 36.26 -2.78 24.05
C LEU A 21 35.34 -2.31 22.92
N THR A 22 34.27 -1.57 23.24
CA THR A 22 33.33 -1.05 22.25
C THR A 22 33.86 0.21 21.56
N LEU A 23 34.41 1.17 22.32
CA LEU A 23 34.89 2.44 21.79
C LEU A 23 36.30 2.37 21.19
N PHE A 24 37.08 1.34 21.54
CA PHE A 24 38.48 1.10 21.19
C PHE A 24 39.49 2.17 21.65
N TRP A 25 39.12 3.45 21.63
CA TRP A 25 39.92 4.59 22.05
C TRP A 25 39.04 5.57 22.83
N LEU A 26 39.45 5.90 24.06
CA LEU A 26 38.74 6.86 24.90
C LEU A 26 39.69 7.96 25.39
N PRO A 27 39.61 9.19 24.84
CA PRO A 27 40.45 10.30 25.27
C PRO A 27 40.22 10.71 26.73
N GLU A 28 41.28 11.16 27.42
CA GLU A 28 41.24 11.55 28.84
C GLU A 28 40.17 12.61 29.16
N SER A 29 39.86 13.50 28.21
CA SER A 29 38.81 14.51 28.34
C SER A 29 37.41 13.93 28.59
N GLU A 30 37.13 12.74 28.08
CA GLU A 30 35.82 12.08 28.16
C GLU A 30 35.70 11.17 29.39
N VAL A 31 36.80 10.94 30.13
CA VAL A 31 36.86 9.96 31.23
C VAL A 31 36.50 10.54 32.59
N THR A 32 36.22 11.84 32.67
CA THR A 32 35.89 12.54 33.92
C THR A 32 34.78 11.87 34.74
N GLN A 33 33.85 11.16 34.08
CA GLN A 33 32.75 10.44 34.73
C GLN A 33 33.12 9.02 35.20
N TRP A 34 34.17 8.40 34.65
CA TRP A 34 34.55 6.99 34.91
C TRP A 34 35.90 6.85 35.61
N ALA A 35 36.53 7.97 35.98
CA ALA A 35 37.86 8.04 36.58
C ALA A 35 38.05 7.17 37.83
N ALA A 36 36.98 6.93 38.61
CA ALA A 36 37.04 6.11 39.82
C ALA A 36 37.34 4.63 39.55
N TYR A 37 36.98 4.09 38.38
CA TYR A 37 37.12 2.66 38.06
C TYR A 37 38.42 2.32 37.31
N LEU A 38 39.08 3.32 36.72
CA LEU A 38 40.31 3.12 35.94
C LEU A 38 41.49 2.54 36.73
N PRO A 39 41.76 2.96 38.00
CA PRO A 39 42.88 2.39 38.75
C PRO A 39 42.74 0.88 38.94
N LEU A 40 41.51 0.40 39.17
CA LEU A 40 41.21 -1.02 39.35
C LEU A 40 41.40 -1.81 38.04
N LEU A 41 41.12 -1.21 36.89
CA LEU A 41 41.40 -1.81 35.58
C LEU A 41 42.89 -1.82 35.24
N MET A 42 43.65 -0.82 35.66
CA MET A 42 45.11 -0.83 35.52
C MET A 42 45.76 -1.90 36.39
N GLU A 43 45.38 -2.01 37.66
CA GLU A 43 45.92 -3.01 38.59
C GLU A 43 45.62 -4.44 38.12
N SER A 44 44.45 -4.67 37.52
CA SER A 44 44.08 -5.96 36.92
C SER A 44 44.66 -6.19 35.52
N GLY A 45 45.41 -5.22 34.96
CA GLY A 45 46.04 -5.32 33.65
C GLY A 45 45.06 -5.31 32.47
N ARG A 46 43.82 -4.81 32.66
CA ARG A 46 42.74 -4.79 31.67
C ARG A 46 42.62 -3.49 30.88
N ALA A 47 43.20 -2.40 31.37
CA ALA A 47 43.27 -1.12 30.65
C ALA A 47 44.67 -0.51 30.74
N VAL A 48 45.08 0.19 29.67
CA VAL A 48 46.36 0.89 29.58
C VAL A 48 46.11 2.34 29.15
N LEU A 49 46.84 3.27 29.80
CA LEU A 49 46.91 4.66 29.37
C LEU A 49 47.99 4.80 28.30
N LEU A 50 47.58 5.22 27.11
CA LEU A 50 48.48 5.55 26.00
C LEU A 50 48.65 7.07 25.92
N THR A 51 49.87 7.50 25.64
CA THR A 51 50.21 8.90 25.39
C THR A 51 50.76 9.03 23.98
N VAL A 52 50.05 9.78 23.14
CA VAL A 52 50.36 10.00 21.74
C VAL A 52 51.06 11.34 21.59
N LYS A 53 52.21 11.39 20.93
CA LYS A 53 52.90 12.67 20.65
C LYS A 53 52.24 13.35 19.45
N GLY A 54 51.21 14.16 19.68
CA GLY A 54 50.70 15.10 18.68
C GLY A 54 51.60 16.33 18.53
N GLU A 55 51.51 17.03 17.39
CA GLU A 55 52.37 18.16 17.00
C GLU A 55 52.37 19.38 17.95
N ALA A 56 51.49 19.44 18.96
CA ALA A 56 51.48 20.55 19.94
C ALA A 56 51.13 20.18 21.40
N SER A 57 50.46 19.05 21.67
CA SER A 57 50.28 18.53 23.04
C SER A 57 50.05 17.03 22.97
N GLY A 58 50.71 16.26 23.84
CA GLY A 58 50.52 14.82 23.85
C GLY A 58 49.07 14.46 24.19
N VAL A 59 48.37 13.77 23.29
CA VAL A 59 47.00 13.29 23.53
C VAL A 59 47.08 12.05 24.39
N LYS A 60 46.39 12.05 25.53
CA LYS A 60 46.30 10.89 26.42
C LYS A 60 44.94 10.23 26.26
N GLY A 61 44.92 8.90 26.20
CA GLY A 61 43.69 8.14 26.08
C GLY A 61 43.83 6.71 26.61
N TRP A 62 42.68 6.14 26.95
CA TRP A 62 42.55 4.82 27.55
C TRP A 62 42.13 3.81 26.50
N VAL A 63 42.74 2.62 26.57
CA VAL A 63 42.50 1.50 25.67
C VAL A 63 42.46 0.20 26.48
N ALA A 64 41.63 -0.75 26.09
CA ALA A 64 41.71 -2.11 26.62
C ALA A 64 43.06 -2.74 26.27
N THR A 65 43.71 -3.43 27.21
CA THR A 65 45.08 -3.95 27.00
C THR A 65 45.25 -4.78 25.74
N GLU A 66 44.21 -5.53 25.35
CA GLU A 66 44.17 -6.38 24.15
C GLU A 66 44.21 -5.60 22.83
N ASN A 67 43.74 -4.34 22.83
CA ASN A 67 43.68 -3.49 21.64
C ASN A 67 44.86 -2.52 21.55
N ARG A 68 45.79 -2.55 22.52
CA ARG A 68 46.91 -1.61 22.62
C ARG A 68 47.71 -1.48 21.33
N GLU A 69 48.26 -2.57 20.81
CA GLU A 69 49.12 -2.55 19.61
C GLU A 69 48.40 -2.04 18.36
N ARG A 70 47.09 -2.33 18.26
CA ARG A 70 46.27 -1.89 17.13
C ARG A 70 46.04 -0.39 17.18
N VAL A 71 45.72 0.14 18.36
CA VAL A 71 45.51 1.59 18.52
C VAL A 71 46.82 2.37 18.35
N GLU A 72 47.95 1.85 18.85
CA GLU A 72 49.27 2.47 18.62
C GLU A 72 49.58 2.61 17.12
N ARG A 73 49.33 1.57 16.30
CA ARG A 73 49.52 1.62 14.84
C ARG A 73 48.57 2.59 14.11
N VAL A 74 47.34 2.77 14.60
CA VAL A 74 46.42 3.80 14.06
C VAL A 74 46.97 5.20 14.30
N LEU A 75 47.52 5.42 15.49
CA LEU A 75 48.04 6.72 15.91
C LEU A 75 49.33 7.09 15.17
N GLU A 76 50.08 6.10 14.69
CA GLU A 76 51.22 6.25 13.78
C GLU A 76 50.81 6.43 12.31
N GLY A 77 49.51 6.26 12.00
CA GLY A 77 48.94 6.43 10.66
C GLY A 77 49.05 5.20 9.75
N GLU A 78 49.33 4.02 10.31
CA GLU A 78 49.66 2.82 9.52
C GLU A 78 48.49 1.82 9.35
N GLU A 79 47.40 1.93 10.13
CA GLU A 79 46.33 0.91 10.14
C GLU A 79 44.90 1.47 9.98
N ASP A 80 44.48 1.68 8.73
CA ASP A 80 43.13 2.16 8.37
C ASP A 80 41.97 1.30 8.91
N ALA A 81 42.14 -0.02 9.00
CA ALA A 81 41.08 -0.94 9.44
C ALA A 81 40.73 -0.78 10.94
N THR A 82 41.73 -0.51 11.77
CA THR A 82 41.51 -0.25 13.20
C THR A 82 40.87 1.12 13.39
N LEU A 83 41.22 2.12 12.57
CA LEU A 83 40.56 3.42 12.57
C LEU A 83 39.07 3.29 12.22
N ASP A 84 38.72 2.50 11.21
CA ASP A 84 37.32 2.22 10.86
C ASP A 84 36.56 1.63 12.05
N THR A 85 37.22 0.78 12.85
CA THR A 85 36.63 0.16 14.05
C THR A 85 36.43 1.16 15.18
N ILE A 86 37.40 2.06 15.42
CA ILE A 86 37.27 3.17 16.39
C ILE A 86 36.11 4.08 16.00
N VAL A 87 36.08 4.54 14.74
CA VAL A 87 35.02 5.41 14.23
C VAL A 87 33.67 4.73 14.34
N LEU A 88 33.57 3.44 13.99
CA LEU A 88 32.33 2.68 14.12
C LEU A 88 31.86 2.59 15.57
N GLY A 89 32.72 2.19 16.51
CA GLY A 89 32.37 2.07 17.94
C GLY A 89 31.84 3.37 18.53
N TRP A 90 32.45 4.50 18.14
CA TRP A 90 31.95 5.83 18.50
C TRP A 90 30.62 6.16 17.84
N MET A 91 30.43 5.87 16.55
CA MET A 91 29.16 6.08 15.85
C MET A 91 28.02 5.21 16.39
N GLU A 92 28.31 4.01 16.91
CA GLU A 92 27.33 3.15 17.59
C GLU A 92 26.90 3.70 18.95
N SER A 93 27.78 4.46 19.59
CA SER A 93 27.60 5.00 20.93
C SER A 93 27.12 6.46 20.96
N THR A 94 27.15 7.15 19.81
CA THR A 94 26.84 8.57 19.70
C THR A 94 25.72 8.85 18.69
N GLY A 95 25.03 9.98 18.86
CA GLY A 95 23.99 10.41 17.91
C GLY A 95 24.56 10.95 16.59
N PRO A 96 23.72 11.61 15.77
CA PRO A 96 24.19 12.32 14.58
C PRO A 96 25.32 13.31 14.90
N MET A 97 26.42 13.24 14.15
CA MET A 97 27.64 14.02 14.39
C MET A 97 28.35 14.34 13.08
N THR A 98 29.07 15.46 13.02
CA THR A 98 29.91 15.84 11.87
C THR A 98 31.31 15.24 11.99
N THR A 99 32.03 15.12 10.86
CA THR A 99 33.44 14.66 10.86
C THR A 99 34.31 15.52 11.78
N VAL A 100 34.09 16.83 11.82
CA VAL A 100 34.87 17.79 12.63
C VAL A 100 34.61 17.57 14.12
N GLU A 101 33.35 17.45 14.53
CA GLU A 101 32.99 17.18 15.93
C GLU A 101 33.62 15.87 16.43
N LEU A 102 33.61 14.81 15.61
CA LEU A 102 34.21 13.53 16.00
C LEU A 102 35.74 13.62 16.07
N ALA A 103 36.37 14.33 15.14
CA ALA A 103 37.81 14.54 15.12
C ALA A 103 38.31 15.31 16.35
N GLU A 104 37.61 16.39 16.72
CA GLU A 104 37.86 17.15 17.94
C GLU A 104 37.70 16.26 19.19
N ARG A 105 36.65 15.42 19.21
CA ARG A 105 36.37 14.56 20.37
C ARG A 105 37.37 13.42 20.54
N LEU A 106 37.87 12.84 19.44
CA LEU A 106 38.89 11.79 19.44
C LEU A 106 40.32 12.33 19.58
N HIS A 107 40.52 13.64 19.38
CA HIS A 107 41.81 14.30 19.20
C HIS A 107 42.65 13.70 18.07
N LEU A 108 41.98 13.38 16.95
CA LEU A 108 42.60 12.82 15.74
C LEU A 108 42.42 13.78 14.55
N PRO A 109 43.29 13.71 13.53
CA PRO A 109 43.14 14.56 12.35
C PRO A 109 41.82 14.30 11.60
N VAL A 110 41.24 15.34 11.00
CA VAL A 110 39.93 15.26 10.30
C VAL A 110 39.99 14.37 9.05
N SER A 111 41.09 14.45 8.27
CA SER A 111 41.24 13.73 7.00
C SER A 111 41.10 12.20 7.10
N PRO A 112 41.78 11.49 8.03
CA PRO A 112 41.64 10.05 8.16
C PRO A 112 40.25 9.63 8.68
N ILE A 113 39.61 10.46 9.52
CA ILE A 113 38.22 10.19 9.98
C ILE A 113 37.23 10.32 8.83
N ASP A 114 37.40 11.33 7.97
CA ASP A 114 36.53 11.49 6.79
C ASP A 114 36.64 10.28 5.84
N ALA A 115 37.87 9.81 5.60
CA ALA A 115 38.12 8.61 4.81
C ALA A 115 37.46 7.36 5.44
N ALA A 116 37.56 7.19 6.75
CA ALA A 116 36.89 6.11 7.48
C ALA A 116 35.36 6.19 7.38
N MET A 117 34.76 7.38 7.50
CA MET A 117 33.32 7.59 7.33
C MET A 117 32.84 7.19 5.94
N VAL A 118 33.57 7.57 4.88
CA VAL A 118 33.24 7.21 3.50
C VAL A 118 33.34 5.69 3.29
N ARG A 119 34.34 5.02 3.89
CA ARG A 119 34.44 3.55 3.86
C ARG A 119 33.26 2.89 4.58
N LEU A 120 32.90 3.36 5.78
CA LEU A 120 31.76 2.84 6.55
C LEU A 120 30.41 3.10 5.87
N GLU A 121 30.28 4.20 5.13
CA GLU A 121 29.12 4.48 4.27
C GLU A 121 29.03 3.49 3.11
N SER A 122 30.15 3.19 2.44
CA SER A 122 30.21 2.20 1.36
C SER A 122 29.79 0.79 1.82
N GLN A 123 30.02 0.48 3.10
CA GLN A 123 29.60 -0.75 3.75
C GLN A 123 28.14 -0.71 4.28
N GLY A 124 27.49 0.46 4.20
CA GLY A 124 26.12 0.66 4.67
C GLY A 124 25.95 0.71 6.20
N GLN A 125 27.03 0.93 6.95
CA GLN A 125 27.00 0.98 8.42
C GLN A 125 26.60 2.36 8.94
N VAL A 126 27.14 3.40 8.31
CA VAL A 126 26.90 4.82 8.64
C VAL A 126 26.22 5.49 7.44
N LEU A 127 25.33 6.44 7.71
CA LEU A 127 24.59 7.17 6.69
C LEU A 127 24.88 8.67 6.78
N ARG A 128 25.10 9.30 5.63
CA ARG A 128 25.28 10.74 5.48
C ARG A 128 23.95 11.46 5.33
N GLY A 129 23.75 12.59 6.01
CA GLY A 129 22.52 13.37 5.92
C GLY A 129 22.50 14.63 6.77
N GLN A 130 21.31 15.17 6.98
CA GLN A 130 21.02 16.24 7.94
C GLN A 130 19.95 15.73 8.90
N PHE A 131 20.34 15.45 10.13
CA PHE A 131 19.51 14.78 11.14
C PHE A 131 19.16 15.71 12.31
N ARG A 132 20.02 16.68 12.63
CA ARG A 132 19.75 17.71 13.65
C ARG A 132 19.14 18.98 13.03
N PRO A 133 18.24 19.70 13.73
CA PRO A 133 17.74 20.99 13.28
C PRO A 133 18.88 22.00 13.05
N HIS A 134 18.83 22.72 11.94
CA HIS A 134 19.88 23.63 11.47
C HIS A 134 20.32 24.70 12.49
N ALA A 135 19.46 25.03 13.47
CA ALA A 135 19.77 25.97 14.55
C ALA A 135 20.89 25.48 15.49
N ALA A 136 21.13 24.17 15.59
CA ALA A 136 22.12 23.56 16.49
C ALA A 136 23.54 23.49 15.88
N LEU A 137 23.69 23.70 14.57
CA LEU A 137 24.93 23.43 13.81
C LEU A 137 25.76 24.69 13.51
N ARG A 138 25.43 25.85 14.11
CA ARG A 138 26.16 27.10 13.86
C ARG A 138 27.52 27.10 14.58
N THR A 139 28.50 26.47 13.97
CA THR A 139 29.92 26.78 14.20
C THR A 139 30.30 28.00 13.35
N GLN A 140 31.20 28.84 13.87
CA GLN A 140 31.55 30.15 13.32
C GLN A 140 32.11 30.12 11.87
N SER A 141 32.45 28.93 11.35
CA SER A 141 33.08 28.72 10.04
C SER A 141 32.09 28.51 8.87
N SER A 142 30.82 28.16 9.14
CA SER A 142 29.83 27.82 8.08
C SER A 142 29.08 29.03 7.49
N ALA A 143 29.25 30.23 8.07
CA ALA A 143 28.51 31.43 7.66
C ALA A 143 28.82 31.92 6.22
N LEU A 144 29.91 31.46 5.59
CA LEU A 144 30.33 31.88 4.24
C LEU A 144 29.87 30.96 3.10
N SER A 145 29.41 29.73 3.37
CA SER A 145 29.10 28.71 2.34
C SER A 145 27.60 28.37 2.25
N GLY A 146 26.76 28.83 3.18
CA GLY A 146 25.31 28.65 3.14
C GLY A 146 24.79 27.21 3.25
N THR A 147 25.68 26.21 3.21
CA THR A 147 25.36 24.78 3.28
C THR A 147 25.97 24.20 4.56
N PRO A 148 25.19 23.52 5.41
CA PRO A 148 25.71 22.95 6.64
C PRO A 148 26.63 21.75 6.30
N PRO A 149 27.67 21.48 7.09
CA PRO A 149 28.48 20.28 6.91
C PRO A 149 27.61 19.02 7.02
N PRO A 150 27.94 17.95 6.27
CA PRO A 150 27.20 16.71 6.33
C PRO A 150 27.32 16.06 7.72
N GLU A 151 26.21 15.51 8.20
CA GLU A 151 26.19 14.71 9.42
C GLU A 151 26.23 13.23 9.08
N TRP A 152 26.86 12.47 9.96
CA TRP A 152 26.95 11.02 9.91
C TRP A 152 26.13 10.45 11.05
N CYS A 153 25.42 9.34 10.80
CA CYS A 153 24.70 8.63 11.85
C CYS A 153 24.75 7.12 11.61
N TYR A 154 24.99 6.33 12.66
CA TYR A 154 24.94 4.88 12.57
C TYR A 154 23.54 4.40 12.20
N ARG A 155 23.45 3.48 11.23
CA ARG A 155 22.19 3.03 10.63
C ARG A 155 21.16 2.53 11.65
N ARG A 156 21.58 1.79 12.68
CA ARG A 156 20.65 1.26 13.70
C ARG A 156 20.16 2.35 14.64
N LEU A 157 21.01 3.32 14.99
CA LEU A 157 20.61 4.47 15.81
C LEU A 157 19.66 5.38 15.04
N LEU A 158 19.94 5.66 13.76
CA LEU A 158 19.03 6.42 12.91
C LEU A 158 17.67 5.73 12.80
N ALA A 159 17.64 4.41 12.60
CA ALA A 159 16.40 3.64 12.59
C ALA A 159 15.64 3.73 13.93
N ARG A 160 16.34 3.74 15.07
CA ARG A 160 15.74 3.91 16.40
C ARG A 160 15.19 5.33 16.61
N ILE A 161 15.94 6.37 16.25
CA ILE A 161 15.50 7.77 16.27
C ILE A 161 14.22 7.90 15.45
N HIS A 162 14.23 7.39 14.21
CA HIS A 162 13.08 7.45 13.33
C HIS A 162 11.84 6.73 13.90
N ARG A 163 12.00 5.52 14.45
CA ARG A 163 10.91 4.78 15.11
C ARG A 163 10.33 5.54 16.31
N LEU A 164 11.17 6.17 17.13
CA LEU A 164 10.70 6.95 18.28
C LEU A 164 9.96 8.20 17.82
N THR A 165 10.47 8.92 16.81
CA THR A 165 9.78 10.07 16.21
C THR A 165 8.42 9.67 15.65
N ILE A 166 8.33 8.56 14.91
CA ILE A 166 7.05 8.00 14.46
C ILE A 166 6.15 7.68 15.66
N GLY A 167 6.69 7.06 16.71
CA GLY A 167 5.94 6.71 17.91
C GLY A 167 5.34 7.91 18.64
N ILE A 168 6.06 9.04 18.66
CA ILE A 168 5.56 10.31 19.21
C ILE A 168 4.44 10.85 18.32
N LEU A 169 4.67 10.94 17.01
CA LEU A 169 3.67 11.42 16.05
C LEU A 169 2.39 10.58 16.05
N ARG A 170 2.51 9.25 16.24
CA ARG A 170 1.37 8.32 16.42
C ARG A 170 0.50 8.69 17.62
N LYS A 171 1.10 9.18 18.72
CA LYS A 171 0.41 9.55 19.95
C LYS A 171 -0.27 10.92 19.87
N GLU A 172 0.18 11.80 18.97
CA GLU A 172 -0.41 13.12 18.74
C GLU A 172 -1.68 13.09 17.88
N VAL A 173 -2.01 11.95 17.28
CA VAL A 173 -3.23 11.81 16.47
C VAL A 173 -4.44 11.63 17.38
N GLU A 174 -5.31 12.64 17.41
CA GLU A 174 -6.62 12.52 18.04
C GLU A 174 -7.61 11.79 17.11
N PRO A 175 -8.21 10.66 17.54
CA PRO A 175 -9.08 9.86 16.69
C PRO A 175 -10.44 10.53 16.43
N VAL A 176 -11.00 10.32 15.24
CA VAL A 176 -12.36 10.71 14.87
C VAL A 176 -13.37 9.59 15.13
N SER A 177 -14.66 9.94 15.24
CA SER A 177 -15.74 8.96 15.33
C SER A 177 -15.93 8.17 14.03
N ALA A 178 -16.56 6.99 14.09
CA ALA A 178 -16.92 6.22 12.88
C ALA A 178 -17.87 7.02 11.96
N THR A 179 -18.74 7.85 12.53
CA THR A 179 -19.65 8.74 11.80
C THR A 179 -18.90 9.83 11.04
N ASP A 180 -17.92 10.49 11.68
CA ASP A 180 -17.09 11.49 11.01
C ASP A 180 -16.20 10.86 9.94
N PHE A 181 -15.69 9.65 10.20
CA PHE A 181 -14.97 8.87 9.20
C PHE A 181 -15.86 8.54 7.99
N MET A 182 -17.15 8.23 8.20
CA MET A 182 -18.08 8.02 7.09
C MET A 182 -18.35 9.31 6.30
N ARG A 183 -18.47 10.47 6.96
CA ARG A 183 -18.56 11.79 6.28
C ARG A 183 -17.33 12.02 5.40
N PHE A 184 -16.15 11.72 5.95
CA PHE A 184 -14.90 11.76 5.21
C PHE A 184 -14.91 10.86 3.99
N LEU A 185 -15.28 9.58 4.12
CA LEU A 185 -15.31 8.67 2.98
C LEU A 185 -16.28 9.12 1.87
N LEU A 186 -17.45 9.65 2.25
CA LEU A 186 -18.42 10.20 1.29
C LEU A 186 -17.86 11.38 0.49
N GLN A 187 -17.09 12.26 1.15
CA GLN A 187 -16.42 13.38 0.51
C GLN A 187 -15.21 12.91 -0.33
N TRP A 188 -14.37 12.04 0.24
CA TRP A 188 -13.14 11.48 -0.34
C TRP A 188 -13.40 10.70 -1.62
N GLN A 189 -14.50 9.95 -1.69
CA GLN A 189 -14.93 9.24 -2.90
C GLN A 189 -15.94 10.03 -3.75
N HIS A 190 -16.00 11.34 -3.58
CA HIS A 190 -16.74 12.25 -4.47
C HIS A 190 -18.27 12.06 -4.52
N VAL A 191 -18.88 11.41 -3.53
CA VAL A 191 -20.33 11.15 -3.52
C VAL A 191 -21.13 12.40 -3.11
N VAL A 192 -20.55 13.21 -2.21
CA VAL A 192 -21.14 14.47 -1.75
C VAL A 192 -21.24 15.45 -2.93
N PRO A 193 -22.37 16.16 -3.14
CA PRO A 193 -22.55 17.06 -4.28
C PRO A 193 -21.42 18.08 -4.52
N GLY A 194 -20.83 18.62 -3.45
CA GLY A 194 -19.72 19.58 -3.53
C GLY A 194 -18.36 18.97 -3.91
N SER A 195 -18.18 17.66 -3.81
CA SER A 195 -16.93 16.98 -4.16
C SER A 195 -16.99 16.16 -5.45
N ARG A 196 -18.14 16.13 -6.14
CA ARG A 196 -18.34 15.40 -7.40
C ARG A 196 -17.38 15.86 -8.51
N GLN A 197 -16.88 14.90 -9.26
CA GLN A 197 -15.96 15.13 -10.36
C GLN A 197 -16.67 15.55 -11.66
N HIS A 198 -15.91 16.14 -12.57
CA HIS A 198 -16.39 16.69 -13.83
C HIS A 198 -15.50 16.28 -15.01
N GLY A 199 -16.12 16.10 -16.17
CA GLY A 199 -15.44 15.80 -17.42
C GLY A 199 -14.70 14.46 -17.43
N GLU A 200 -13.84 14.30 -18.43
CA GLU A 200 -13.10 13.06 -18.70
C GLU A 200 -12.00 12.79 -17.66
N ALA A 201 -11.19 13.80 -17.33
CA ALA A 201 -10.15 13.68 -16.32
C ALA A 201 -10.74 13.35 -14.93
N GLY A 202 -11.91 13.89 -14.59
CA GLY A 202 -12.61 13.56 -13.36
C GLY A 202 -13.07 12.11 -13.32
N LEU A 203 -13.62 11.60 -14.43
CA LEU A 203 -14.01 10.20 -14.55
C LEU A 203 -12.80 9.25 -14.43
N GLN A 204 -11.68 9.59 -15.06
CA GLN A 204 -10.45 8.81 -14.94
C GLN A 204 -9.95 8.74 -13.48
N ARG A 205 -10.02 9.84 -12.73
CA ARG A 205 -9.69 9.83 -11.29
C ARG A 205 -10.60 8.92 -10.48
N VAL A 206 -11.92 8.96 -10.73
CA VAL A 206 -12.89 8.09 -10.04
C VAL A 206 -12.61 6.63 -10.36
N ILE A 207 -12.37 6.28 -11.63
CA ILE A 207 -12.05 4.92 -12.05
C ILE A 207 -10.75 4.45 -11.40
N ALA A 208 -9.72 5.29 -11.41
CA ALA A 208 -8.44 4.95 -10.81
C ALA A 208 -8.52 4.80 -9.27
N GLN A 209 -9.39 5.55 -8.60
CA GLN A 209 -9.69 5.38 -7.17
C GLN A 209 -10.46 4.09 -6.87
N LEU A 210 -11.37 3.68 -7.76
CA LEU A 210 -12.16 2.46 -7.64
C LEU A 210 -11.50 1.22 -8.26
N ALA A 211 -10.34 1.38 -8.91
CA ALA A 211 -9.68 0.31 -9.63
C ALA A 211 -9.46 -0.92 -8.75
N GLY A 212 -9.82 -2.09 -9.27
CA GLY A 212 -9.74 -3.36 -8.58
C GLY A 212 -10.93 -3.69 -7.67
N PHE A 213 -11.84 -2.75 -7.42
CA PHE A 213 -13.13 -3.08 -6.80
C PHE A 213 -14.03 -3.80 -7.81
N GLU A 214 -14.69 -4.87 -7.38
CA GLU A 214 -15.64 -5.59 -8.23
C GLU A 214 -17.08 -5.32 -7.78
N ALA A 215 -17.88 -4.79 -8.71
CA ALA A 215 -19.31 -4.54 -8.52
C ALA A 215 -20.13 -5.14 -9.66
N ALA A 216 -21.43 -5.30 -9.45
CA ALA A 216 -22.35 -5.77 -10.47
C ALA A 216 -22.25 -4.91 -11.75
N ALA A 217 -22.18 -5.55 -12.92
CA ALA A 217 -22.10 -4.89 -14.23
C ALA A 217 -23.18 -3.80 -14.41
N SER A 218 -24.42 -4.12 -14.02
CA SER A 218 -25.56 -3.20 -14.09
C SER A 218 -25.48 -2.00 -13.14
N ALA A 219 -24.63 -2.03 -12.11
CA ALA A 219 -24.54 -0.98 -11.10
C ALA A 219 -23.50 0.11 -11.43
N TRP A 220 -22.48 -0.19 -12.24
CA TRP A 220 -21.35 0.71 -12.47
C TRP A 220 -21.76 2.10 -12.95
N GLU A 221 -22.46 2.21 -14.09
CA GLU A 221 -22.88 3.52 -14.59
C GLU A 221 -23.98 4.17 -13.72
N PRO A 222 -25.14 3.51 -13.48
CA PRO A 222 -26.27 4.21 -12.87
C PRO A 222 -26.08 4.50 -11.38
N GLN A 223 -25.26 3.71 -10.66
CA GLN A 223 -25.17 3.77 -9.20
C GLN A 223 -23.79 4.22 -8.70
N LEU A 224 -22.70 3.76 -9.31
CA LEU A 224 -21.34 4.09 -8.85
C LEU A 224 -20.78 5.36 -9.51
N LEU A 225 -20.81 5.45 -10.84
CA LEU A 225 -20.24 6.59 -11.58
C LEU A 225 -21.13 7.83 -11.49
N ARG A 226 -22.45 7.67 -11.68
CA ARG A 226 -23.40 8.80 -11.57
C ARG A 226 -23.46 9.44 -10.19
N SER A 227 -23.19 8.71 -9.12
CA SER A 227 -23.16 9.28 -7.76
C SER A 227 -21.92 10.15 -7.51
N ARG A 228 -20.83 9.87 -8.24
CA ARG A 228 -19.51 10.54 -8.08
C ARG A 228 -19.23 11.64 -9.11
N MET A 229 -20.07 11.74 -10.13
CA MET A 229 -19.94 12.69 -11.25
C MET A 229 -21.13 13.64 -11.26
N ALA A 230 -20.89 14.94 -11.41
CA ALA A 230 -21.97 15.94 -11.39
C ALA A 230 -22.86 15.89 -12.65
N LYS A 231 -22.25 15.64 -13.82
CA LYS A 231 -22.91 15.50 -15.12
C LYS A 231 -22.31 14.31 -15.89
N TYR A 232 -22.67 13.10 -15.47
CA TYR A 232 -22.16 11.90 -16.11
C TYR A 232 -22.82 11.67 -17.48
N ASP A 233 -22.00 11.53 -18.51
CA ASP A 233 -22.39 11.10 -19.85
C ASP A 233 -21.71 9.76 -20.17
N PRO A 234 -22.46 8.70 -20.55
CA PRO A 234 -21.91 7.41 -20.99
C PRO A 234 -20.83 7.52 -22.08
N GLU A 235 -20.88 8.55 -22.94
CA GLU A 235 -19.90 8.75 -24.01
C GLU A 235 -18.49 9.08 -23.48
N LEU A 236 -18.38 9.62 -22.25
CA LEU A 236 -17.09 9.83 -21.59
C LEU A 236 -16.36 8.51 -21.34
N LEU A 237 -17.09 7.51 -20.83
CA LEU A 237 -16.53 6.20 -20.54
C LEU A 237 -16.13 5.48 -21.83
N ASP A 238 -16.98 5.56 -22.87
CA ASP A 238 -16.67 4.94 -24.16
C ASP A 238 -15.42 5.54 -24.81
N ARG A 239 -15.23 6.86 -24.74
CA ARG A 239 -14.01 7.51 -25.24
C ARG A 239 -12.77 7.07 -24.47
N LEU A 240 -12.83 6.96 -23.14
CA LEU A 240 -11.72 6.48 -22.33
C LEU A 240 -11.36 5.01 -22.63
N CYS A 241 -12.37 4.16 -22.85
CA CYS A 241 -12.15 2.77 -23.21
C CYS A 241 -11.56 2.64 -24.62
N LEU A 242 -12.15 3.32 -25.61
CA LEU A 242 -11.67 3.28 -27.00
C LEU A 242 -10.29 3.91 -27.17
N GLY A 243 -9.98 4.95 -26.37
CA GLY A 243 -8.66 5.55 -26.29
C GLY A 243 -7.62 4.68 -25.56
N GLY A 244 -8.04 3.55 -24.98
CA GLY A 244 -7.16 2.62 -24.27
C GLY A 244 -6.70 3.10 -22.91
N ALA A 245 -7.26 4.18 -22.37
CA ALA A 245 -6.92 4.67 -21.04
C ALA A 245 -7.56 3.82 -19.92
N VAL A 246 -8.75 3.30 -20.17
CA VAL A 246 -9.52 2.48 -19.23
C VAL A 246 -9.84 1.13 -19.86
N CYS A 247 -9.73 0.06 -19.10
CA CYS A 247 -10.29 -1.23 -19.46
C CYS A 247 -11.23 -1.73 -18.37
N TRP A 248 -11.94 -2.81 -18.69
CA TRP A 248 -12.92 -3.40 -17.80
C TRP A 248 -12.88 -4.92 -17.91
N GLY A 249 -13.29 -5.60 -16.85
CA GLY A 249 -13.30 -7.05 -16.83
C GLY A 249 -13.48 -7.57 -15.43
N ARG A 250 -13.68 -8.88 -15.31
CA ARG A 250 -13.71 -9.56 -14.03
C ARG A 250 -12.30 -9.97 -13.63
N LEU A 251 -11.88 -9.55 -12.45
CA LEU A 251 -10.56 -9.82 -11.89
C LEU A 251 -10.56 -11.14 -11.12
N SER A 252 -11.60 -11.37 -10.30
CA SER A 252 -11.73 -12.59 -9.50
C SER A 252 -12.09 -13.80 -10.36
N PRO A 253 -11.50 -14.98 -10.06
CA PRO A 253 -11.97 -16.20 -10.69
C PRO A 253 -13.45 -16.40 -10.38
N HIS A 254 -14.20 -16.95 -11.35
CA HIS A 254 -15.58 -17.32 -11.09
C HIS A 254 -15.62 -18.33 -9.93
N PRO A 255 -16.52 -18.19 -8.92
CA PRO A 255 -16.58 -19.07 -7.74
C PRO A 255 -16.83 -20.55 -8.07
N ARG A 256 -17.15 -20.87 -9.33
CA ARG A 256 -17.32 -22.25 -9.79
C ARG A 256 -16.00 -22.93 -10.13
N PHE A 257 -14.95 -22.17 -10.42
CA PHE A 257 -13.61 -22.71 -10.63
C PHE A 257 -12.94 -23.13 -9.31
N SER A 258 -13.41 -22.63 -8.17
CA SER A 258 -12.89 -22.97 -6.83
C SER A 258 -13.69 -24.06 -6.10
N GLN A 259 -14.84 -24.49 -6.63
CA GLN A 259 -15.69 -25.51 -6.00
C GLN A 259 -15.34 -26.90 -6.56
N SER A 260 -14.41 -27.59 -5.91
CA SER A 260 -14.05 -28.99 -6.20
C SER A 260 -15.07 -29.95 -5.57
N GLY A 261 -16.15 -30.28 -6.27
CA GLY A 261 -17.09 -31.34 -5.87
C GLY A 261 -18.47 -31.21 -6.51
N ASP A 262 -18.98 -32.31 -7.09
CA ASP A 262 -20.32 -32.66 -7.67
C ASP A 262 -21.13 -31.61 -8.46
N SER A 263 -20.64 -30.37 -8.52
CA SER A 263 -21.18 -29.20 -9.23
C SER A 263 -20.51 -28.98 -10.58
N GLU A 264 -19.60 -29.88 -11.00
CA GLU A 264 -18.89 -29.88 -12.29
C GLU A 264 -19.83 -29.80 -13.50
N ARG A 265 -21.13 -30.09 -13.32
CA ARG A 265 -22.12 -30.14 -14.41
C ARG A 265 -22.94 -28.86 -14.60
N ARG A 266 -22.76 -27.81 -13.79
CA ARG A 266 -23.54 -26.56 -13.93
C ARG A 266 -22.75 -25.50 -14.71
N ARG A 267 -23.28 -25.11 -15.88
CA ARG A 267 -22.73 -24.08 -16.80
C ARG A 267 -22.86 -22.66 -16.27
N ILE A 268 -21.84 -21.82 -16.46
CA ILE A 268 -21.85 -20.41 -16.03
C ILE A 268 -23.04 -19.70 -16.69
N VAL A 269 -23.96 -19.18 -15.89
CA VAL A 269 -25.12 -18.44 -16.40
C VAL A 269 -24.79 -16.96 -16.34
N PRO A 270 -24.69 -16.29 -17.48
CA PRO A 270 -24.24 -14.92 -17.49
C PRO A 270 -25.41 -13.98 -17.15
N THR A 271 -25.21 -13.10 -16.17
CA THR A 271 -26.24 -12.22 -15.61
C THR A 271 -25.70 -10.79 -15.49
N SER A 272 -26.60 -9.80 -15.49
CA SER A 272 -26.25 -8.38 -15.30
C SER A 272 -25.71 -8.04 -13.90
N ILE A 273 -25.68 -9.03 -13.00
CA ILE A 273 -25.14 -8.96 -11.64
C ILE A 273 -23.70 -9.50 -11.61
N ALA A 274 -23.19 -10.02 -12.74
CA ALA A 274 -21.81 -10.49 -12.84
C ALA A 274 -20.83 -9.41 -12.33
N PRO A 275 -19.90 -9.76 -11.41
CA PRO A 275 -18.95 -8.81 -10.86
C PRO A 275 -17.94 -8.43 -11.95
N ILE A 276 -17.80 -7.14 -12.19
CA ILE A 276 -16.79 -6.56 -13.06
C ILE A 276 -16.09 -5.41 -12.35
N SER A 277 -14.87 -5.10 -12.77
CA SER A 277 -14.10 -3.95 -12.34
C SER A 277 -13.83 -3.03 -13.53
N LEU A 278 -13.78 -1.71 -13.27
CA LEU A 278 -13.25 -0.70 -14.18
C LEU A 278 -11.90 -0.23 -13.63
N PHE A 279 -10.87 -0.19 -14.46
CA PHE A 279 -9.52 0.18 -14.02
C PHE A 279 -8.71 0.82 -15.15
N PRO A 280 -7.68 1.64 -14.83
CA PRO A 280 -6.72 2.12 -15.81
C PRO A 280 -6.05 0.94 -16.52
N ARG A 281 -5.86 1.04 -17.84
CA ARG A 281 -5.30 -0.06 -18.62
C ARG A 281 -3.88 -0.43 -18.20
N GLU A 282 -3.10 0.55 -17.76
CA GLU A 282 -1.74 0.35 -17.23
C GLU A 282 -1.71 -0.51 -15.95
N ASP A 283 -2.81 -0.54 -15.20
CA ASP A 283 -2.91 -1.29 -13.94
C ASP A 283 -3.36 -2.75 -14.15
N SER A 284 -3.70 -3.15 -15.39
CA SER A 284 -4.29 -4.47 -15.65
C SER A 284 -3.44 -5.63 -15.16
N ASP A 285 -2.15 -5.55 -15.42
CA ASP A 285 -1.25 -6.69 -15.25
C ASP A 285 -1.03 -7.02 -13.77
N TRP A 286 -0.89 -6.00 -12.92
CA TRP A 286 -0.70 -6.22 -11.49
C TRP A 286 -2.01 -6.51 -10.76
N LEU A 287 -3.12 -5.88 -11.17
CA LEU A 287 -4.45 -6.16 -10.61
C LEU A 287 -4.82 -7.63 -10.83
N MET A 288 -4.62 -8.15 -12.04
CA MET A 288 -4.89 -9.55 -12.37
C MET A 288 -4.01 -10.52 -11.58
N LYS A 289 -2.69 -10.22 -11.48
CA LYS A 289 -1.77 -11.04 -10.68
C LYS A 289 -2.16 -11.05 -9.21
N SER A 290 -2.60 -9.92 -8.66
CA SER A 290 -2.99 -9.83 -7.25
C SER A 290 -4.19 -10.74 -6.93
N VAL A 291 -5.20 -10.82 -7.80
CA VAL A 291 -6.38 -11.63 -7.46
C VAL A 291 -6.18 -13.12 -7.80
N ARG A 292 -5.27 -13.46 -8.73
CA ARG A 292 -5.09 -14.83 -9.22
C ARG A 292 -3.91 -15.59 -8.61
N SER A 293 -2.94 -14.92 -7.97
CA SER A 293 -1.74 -15.56 -7.42
C SER A 293 -1.99 -16.59 -6.31
N GLU A 294 -3.13 -16.53 -5.61
CA GLU A 294 -3.51 -17.50 -4.57
C GLU A 294 -4.41 -18.64 -5.06
N ALA A 295 -4.86 -18.62 -6.31
CA ALA A 295 -5.55 -19.77 -6.89
C ALA A 295 -4.50 -20.87 -7.17
N THR A 296 -4.00 -21.53 -6.12
CA THR A 296 -2.97 -22.58 -6.12
C THR A 296 -3.39 -23.86 -6.85
N THR A 297 -4.46 -23.80 -7.63
CA THR A 297 -4.90 -24.89 -8.49
C THR A 297 -5.55 -24.25 -9.72
N ALA A 298 -4.74 -23.86 -10.69
CA ALA A 298 -5.27 -23.58 -12.02
C ALA A 298 -5.98 -24.86 -12.48
N PRO A 299 -7.29 -24.84 -12.78
CA PRO A 299 -7.97 -26.02 -13.30
C PRO A 299 -7.24 -26.50 -14.56
N ALA A 300 -7.04 -27.81 -14.68
CA ALA A 300 -6.33 -28.44 -15.80
C ALA A 300 -6.86 -28.01 -17.17
N GLU A 301 -8.15 -27.63 -17.23
CA GLU A 301 -8.75 -26.88 -18.34
C GLU A 301 -9.67 -25.76 -17.83
N PRO A 302 -9.27 -24.47 -17.94
CA PRO A 302 -10.05 -23.34 -17.44
C PRO A 302 -11.38 -23.11 -18.17
N THR A 303 -11.55 -23.74 -19.34
CA THR A 303 -12.71 -23.57 -20.21
C THR A 303 -13.73 -24.70 -20.12
N SER A 304 -13.43 -25.78 -19.39
CA SER A 304 -14.28 -26.98 -19.29
C SER A 304 -15.70 -26.71 -18.76
N GLN A 305 -15.86 -25.67 -17.91
CA GLN A 305 -17.15 -25.26 -17.34
C GLN A 305 -17.96 -24.31 -18.24
N LEU A 306 -17.40 -23.90 -19.38
CA LEU A 306 -18.04 -22.99 -20.34
C LEU A 306 -18.91 -23.75 -21.36
N SER A 307 -19.86 -23.06 -21.99
CA SER A 307 -20.56 -23.62 -23.16
C SER A 307 -19.62 -23.87 -24.35
N PRO A 308 -19.95 -24.81 -25.25
CA PRO A 308 -19.16 -25.05 -26.47
C PRO A 308 -18.95 -23.78 -27.31
N VAL A 309 -19.99 -22.94 -27.42
CA VAL A 309 -19.92 -21.65 -28.12
C VAL A 309 -18.88 -20.73 -27.46
N ALA A 310 -18.89 -20.63 -26.13
CA ALA A 310 -17.92 -19.83 -25.39
C ALA A 310 -16.48 -20.38 -25.51
N GLN A 311 -16.31 -21.71 -25.52
CA GLN A 311 -15.01 -22.36 -25.75
C GLN A 311 -14.45 -22.06 -27.14
N ASP A 312 -15.29 -22.13 -28.17
CA ASP A 312 -14.89 -21.82 -29.55
C ASP A 312 -14.56 -20.34 -29.73
N LEU A 313 -15.32 -19.44 -29.09
CA LEU A 313 -15.01 -18.01 -29.07
C LEU A 313 -13.69 -17.71 -28.34
N TYR A 314 -13.44 -18.38 -27.21
CA TYR A 314 -12.16 -18.27 -26.50
C TYR A 314 -10.99 -18.72 -27.39
N ARG A 315 -11.14 -19.85 -28.10
CA ARG A 315 -10.14 -20.34 -29.05
C ARG A 315 -9.94 -19.36 -30.21
N ALA A 316 -11.01 -18.84 -30.79
CA ALA A 316 -10.95 -17.88 -31.89
C ALA A 316 -10.21 -16.60 -31.48
N LEU A 317 -10.52 -16.05 -30.29
CA LEU A 317 -9.85 -14.87 -29.75
C LEU A 317 -8.38 -15.14 -29.40
N GLY A 318 -8.04 -16.35 -28.94
CA GLY A 318 -6.66 -16.74 -28.68
C GLY A 318 -5.82 -16.88 -29.96
N GLN A 319 -6.42 -17.39 -31.04
CA GLN A 319 -5.71 -17.61 -32.31
C GLN A 319 -5.61 -16.36 -33.18
N GLN A 320 -6.68 -15.56 -33.26
CA GLN A 320 -6.75 -14.38 -34.14
C GLN A 320 -6.46 -13.07 -33.41
N GLY A 321 -6.39 -13.12 -32.08
CA GLY A 321 -6.28 -11.92 -31.26
C GLY A 321 -7.57 -11.10 -31.22
N ALA A 322 -7.41 -9.81 -30.93
CA ALA A 322 -8.55 -8.90 -30.77
C ALA A 322 -9.37 -8.78 -32.06
N SER A 323 -10.63 -9.19 -32.02
CA SER A 323 -11.50 -9.37 -33.19
C SER A 323 -12.81 -8.58 -33.05
N PHE A 324 -13.37 -8.06 -34.14
CA PHE A 324 -14.68 -7.43 -34.09
C PHE A 324 -15.80 -8.47 -33.94
N PHE A 325 -16.95 -8.07 -33.42
CA PHE A 325 -18.09 -8.97 -33.23
C PHE A 325 -18.52 -9.69 -34.52
N ASN A 326 -18.62 -8.97 -35.64
CA ASN A 326 -19.00 -9.56 -36.93
C ASN A 326 -17.95 -10.55 -37.46
N ASP A 327 -16.67 -10.33 -37.14
CA ASP A 327 -15.61 -11.27 -37.51
C ASP A 327 -15.78 -12.56 -36.70
N LEU A 328 -16.03 -12.46 -35.40
CA LEU A 328 -16.29 -13.64 -34.55
C LEU A 328 -17.49 -14.46 -35.05
N VAL A 329 -18.58 -13.80 -35.44
CA VAL A 329 -19.73 -14.46 -36.09
C VAL A 329 -19.31 -15.20 -37.36
N ARG A 330 -18.48 -14.57 -38.20
CA ARG A 330 -18.02 -15.15 -39.47
C ARG A 330 -17.05 -16.33 -39.27
N ILE A 331 -16.15 -16.24 -38.29
CA ILE A 331 -15.12 -17.23 -37.99
C ILE A 331 -15.73 -18.48 -37.35
N THR A 332 -16.65 -18.28 -36.40
CA THR A 332 -17.22 -19.38 -35.62
C THR A 332 -18.48 -19.98 -36.25
N HIS A 333 -19.06 -19.31 -37.25
CA HIS A 333 -20.29 -19.72 -37.94
C HIS A 333 -21.54 -19.85 -37.04
N TYR A 334 -21.51 -19.29 -35.83
CA TYR A 334 -22.65 -19.25 -34.90
C TYR A 334 -23.61 -18.09 -35.22
N LEU A 335 -24.85 -18.18 -34.72
CA LEU A 335 -25.80 -17.06 -34.80
C LEU A 335 -25.32 -15.89 -33.93
N GLN A 336 -25.71 -14.66 -34.30
CA GLN A 336 -25.35 -13.45 -33.54
C GLN A 336 -25.74 -13.55 -32.05
N THR A 337 -26.92 -14.09 -31.75
CA THR A 337 -27.41 -14.28 -30.38
C THR A 337 -26.59 -15.31 -29.59
N GLU A 338 -26.07 -16.34 -30.26
CA GLU A 338 -25.22 -17.36 -29.64
C GLU A 338 -23.85 -16.76 -29.31
N VAL A 339 -23.30 -15.98 -30.24
CA VAL A 339 -22.04 -15.25 -30.03
C VAL A 339 -22.17 -14.24 -28.89
N GLU A 340 -23.29 -13.52 -28.80
CA GLU A 340 -23.61 -12.63 -27.69
C GLU A 340 -23.60 -13.36 -26.35
N GLN A 341 -24.34 -14.47 -26.27
CA GLN A 341 -24.43 -15.26 -25.05
C GLN A 341 -23.07 -15.86 -24.65
N GLY A 342 -22.30 -16.34 -25.62
CA GLY A 342 -20.96 -16.89 -25.40
C GLY A 342 -19.97 -15.82 -24.92
N LEU A 343 -19.98 -14.62 -25.51
CA LEU A 343 -19.18 -13.48 -25.03
C LEU A 343 -19.59 -13.05 -23.63
N TRP A 344 -20.88 -13.03 -23.33
CA TRP A 344 -21.40 -12.72 -22.00
C TRP A 344 -20.96 -13.76 -20.95
N GLU A 345 -20.92 -15.04 -21.33
CA GLU A 345 -20.36 -16.12 -20.51
C GLU A 345 -18.86 -15.95 -20.28
N LEU A 346 -18.08 -15.60 -21.31
CA LEU A 346 -16.64 -15.34 -21.17
C LEU A 346 -16.34 -14.13 -20.29
N VAL A 347 -17.13 -13.05 -20.39
CA VAL A 347 -17.04 -11.89 -19.49
C VAL A 347 -17.37 -12.30 -18.06
N ALA A 348 -18.46 -13.03 -17.84
CA ALA A 348 -18.86 -13.49 -16.52
C ALA A 348 -17.82 -14.43 -15.88
N ALA A 349 -17.13 -15.23 -16.70
CA ALA A 349 -16.04 -16.10 -16.29
C ALA A 349 -14.70 -15.35 -16.06
N GLY A 350 -14.58 -14.11 -16.56
CA GLY A 350 -13.38 -13.29 -16.45
C GLY A 350 -12.27 -13.65 -17.45
N PHE A 351 -12.66 -14.08 -18.65
CA PHE A 351 -11.75 -14.40 -19.75
C PHE A 351 -11.74 -13.35 -20.87
N ALA A 352 -12.83 -12.60 -21.05
CA ALA A 352 -12.96 -11.65 -22.16
C ALA A 352 -13.21 -10.21 -21.68
N THR A 353 -12.74 -9.27 -22.49
CA THR A 353 -12.99 -7.83 -22.40
C THR A 353 -13.25 -7.24 -23.80
N ALA A 354 -13.60 -5.97 -23.88
CA ALA A 354 -13.72 -5.26 -25.15
C ALA A 354 -13.25 -3.80 -25.05
N ASP A 355 -12.82 -3.23 -26.18
CA ASP A 355 -12.33 -1.84 -26.25
C ASP A 355 -13.37 -0.78 -25.86
N GLY A 356 -14.67 -1.10 -25.86
CA GLY A 356 -15.74 -0.18 -25.53
C GLY A 356 -16.63 -0.72 -24.42
N PHE A 357 -17.10 0.13 -23.52
CA PHE A 357 -18.08 -0.26 -22.50
C PHE A 357 -19.48 -0.46 -23.10
N ASP A 358 -19.78 0.16 -24.25
CA ASP A 358 -21.03 -0.06 -25.01
C ASP A 358 -21.24 -1.55 -25.39
N ASN A 359 -20.16 -2.30 -25.59
CA ASN A 359 -20.20 -3.75 -25.79
C ASN A 359 -20.80 -4.49 -24.60
N LEU A 360 -20.48 -4.08 -23.38
CA LEU A 360 -21.09 -4.63 -22.16
C LEU A 360 -22.53 -4.16 -22.01
N ARG A 361 -22.82 -2.87 -22.30
CA ARG A 361 -24.19 -2.32 -22.21
C ARG A 361 -25.17 -3.08 -23.09
N SER A 362 -24.73 -3.44 -24.29
CA SER A 362 -25.56 -4.16 -25.25
C SER A 362 -25.76 -5.63 -24.92
N LEU A 363 -24.82 -6.27 -24.20
CA LEU A 363 -25.05 -7.62 -23.67
C LEU A 363 -26.03 -7.60 -22.48
N MET A 364 -26.07 -6.53 -21.68
CA MET A 364 -27.07 -6.35 -20.62
C MET A 364 -28.47 -6.03 -21.15
N ASP A 365 -28.54 -5.27 -22.25
CA ASP A 365 -29.79 -4.82 -22.87
C ASP A 365 -29.73 -5.06 -24.40
N PRO A 366 -30.04 -6.29 -24.85
CA PRO A 366 -29.93 -6.68 -26.26
C PRO A 366 -30.83 -5.88 -27.20
N HIS A 367 -31.90 -5.24 -26.69
CA HIS A 367 -32.77 -4.38 -27.49
C HIS A 367 -32.05 -3.12 -27.99
N ARG A 368 -30.97 -2.68 -27.31
CA ARG A 368 -30.14 -1.55 -27.76
C ARG A 368 -29.44 -1.80 -29.09
N ARG A 369 -28.94 -3.02 -29.33
CA ARG A 369 -28.31 -3.40 -30.61
C ARG A 369 -29.32 -3.49 -31.75
N ARG A 370 -30.54 -3.93 -31.44
CA ARG A 370 -31.63 -4.09 -32.42
C ARG A 370 -32.36 -2.78 -32.76
N ALA A 371 -32.04 -1.67 -32.08
CA ALA A 371 -32.74 -0.39 -32.20
C ALA A 371 -34.27 -0.47 -31.96
N GLU A 372 -34.71 -1.47 -31.19
CA GLU A 372 -36.11 -1.71 -30.84
C GLU A 372 -36.45 -0.97 -29.54
N GLY A 373 -36.65 0.35 -29.60
CA GLY A 373 -36.95 1.19 -28.43
C GLY A 373 -37.82 2.42 -28.75
N ARG A 374 -38.64 2.87 -27.78
CA ARG A 374 -39.69 3.91 -27.94
C ARG A 374 -39.22 5.37 -27.98
N GLU A 375 -37.92 5.66 -27.88
CA GLU A 375 -37.43 7.04 -27.92
C GLU A 375 -37.05 7.47 -29.35
N ARG A 376 -37.72 8.52 -29.83
CA ARG A 376 -37.55 9.14 -31.16
C ARG A 376 -36.16 9.77 -31.28
N GLY A 377 -35.16 8.97 -31.65
CA GLY A 377 -33.89 9.47 -32.14
C GLY A 377 -32.67 8.71 -31.64
N ARG A 378 -32.36 7.55 -32.22
CA ARG A 378 -30.98 7.08 -32.38
C ARG A 378 -30.91 6.01 -33.46
N ARG A 379 -30.06 6.24 -34.47
CA ARG A 379 -29.63 5.24 -35.45
C ARG A 379 -29.09 4.01 -34.71
N PRO A 380 -29.10 2.80 -35.32
CA PRO A 380 -28.37 1.65 -34.79
C PRO A 380 -26.94 2.09 -34.48
N ARG A 381 -26.57 2.13 -33.20
CA ARG A 381 -25.17 2.34 -32.84
C ARG A 381 -24.50 1.00 -33.10
N HIS A 382 -23.67 0.94 -34.14
CA HIS A 382 -22.71 -0.15 -34.26
C HIS A 382 -21.88 -0.11 -32.97
N THR A 383 -22.00 -1.15 -32.14
CA THR A 383 -21.12 -1.34 -31.00
C THR A 383 -19.69 -1.30 -31.51
N ALA A 384 -19.00 -0.20 -31.21
CA ALA A 384 -17.64 0.01 -31.67
C ALA A 384 -16.66 -0.71 -30.74
N GLY A 385 -15.57 -1.22 -31.31
CA GLY A 385 -14.48 -1.85 -30.56
C GLY A 385 -14.34 -3.35 -30.79
N ARG A 386 -13.15 -3.86 -30.50
CA ARG A 386 -12.82 -5.28 -30.64
C ARG A 386 -13.00 -5.99 -29.31
N TRP A 387 -13.35 -7.26 -29.40
CA TRP A 387 -13.31 -8.21 -28.28
C TRP A 387 -11.93 -8.81 -28.20
N SER A 388 -11.42 -8.98 -26.98
CA SER A 388 -10.11 -9.57 -26.73
C SER A 388 -10.13 -10.41 -25.46
N LEU A 389 -9.17 -11.32 -25.34
CA LEU A 389 -8.95 -12.02 -24.07
C LEU A 389 -8.39 -11.03 -23.05
N LEU A 390 -8.83 -11.17 -21.81
CA LEU A 390 -8.32 -10.38 -20.71
C LEU A 390 -6.88 -10.84 -20.42
N ARG A 391 -5.93 -9.90 -20.34
CA ARG A 391 -4.51 -10.23 -20.10
C ARG A 391 -4.34 -11.11 -18.86
N GLY A 392 -3.52 -12.15 -18.98
CA GLY A 392 -3.34 -13.16 -17.93
C GLY A 392 -4.29 -14.35 -18.04
N THR A 393 -5.17 -14.38 -19.04
CA THR A 393 -5.95 -15.56 -19.43
C THR A 393 -5.59 -16.08 -20.82
N GLU A 394 -4.42 -15.71 -21.34
CA GLU A 394 -3.95 -16.27 -22.60
C GLU A 394 -3.53 -17.72 -22.38
N PRO A 395 -3.92 -18.66 -23.26
CA PRO A 395 -3.37 -20.00 -23.25
C PRO A 395 -1.86 -19.89 -23.53
N LEU A 396 -1.02 -20.42 -22.63
CA LEU A 396 0.42 -20.50 -22.86
C LEU A 396 0.66 -21.43 -24.06
N MET A 397 0.92 -20.85 -25.23
CA MET A 397 1.43 -21.59 -26.39
C MET A 397 2.94 -21.70 -26.24
N VAL A 398 3.42 -22.89 -25.92
CA VAL A 398 4.83 -23.28 -26.06
C VAL A 398 4.90 -24.26 -27.24
N ASP A 399 5.72 -23.95 -28.24
CA ASP A 399 6.00 -24.80 -29.41
C ASP A 399 4.78 -25.38 -30.16
N GLY A 400 3.73 -24.57 -30.36
CA GLY A 400 2.59 -24.95 -31.21
C GLY A 400 1.69 -26.06 -30.65
N GLN A 401 1.90 -26.47 -29.39
CA GLN A 401 1.05 -27.42 -28.67
C GLN A 401 0.36 -26.76 -27.48
N TRP A 402 -0.84 -27.26 -27.19
CA TRP A 402 -1.65 -26.82 -26.05
C TRP A 402 -1.05 -27.43 -24.79
N SER A 403 -0.35 -26.62 -23.99
CA SER A 403 0.19 -27.09 -22.72
C SER A 403 -0.86 -26.99 -21.63
N SER A 404 -1.34 -28.14 -21.16
CA SER A 404 -2.13 -28.24 -19.94
C SER A 404 -1.18 -28.28 -18.73
N GLY A 405 -0.97 -27.12 -18.10
CA GLY A 405 -0.34 -27.03 -16.77
C GLY A 405 1.09 -26.46 -16.73
N PRO A 406 1.55 -26.02 -15.55
CA PRO A 406 2.83 -25.36 -15.37
C PRO A 406 3.94 -26.41 -15.25
N ASP A 407 4.35 -27.01 -16.35
CA ASP A 407 5.61 -27.75 -16.39
C ASP A 407 6.73 -26.75 -16.73
N GLN A 408 7.19 -26.05 -15.69
CA GLN A 408 8.54 -25.48 -15.72
C GLN A 408 9.51 -26.66 -15.81
N ALA A 409 9.81 -27.14 -17.00
CA ALA A 409 11.00 -27.93 -17.29
C ALA A 409 12.15 -26.95 -17.57
N ILE A 410 12.76 -26.42 -16.50
CA ILE A 410 14.11 -26.79 -16.05
C ILE A 410 15.07 -26.98 -17.23
N SER A 411 15.67 -25.88 -17.67
CA SER A 411 17.07 -25.91 -18.06
C SER A 411 17.81 -24.74 -17.40
N HIS A 412 18.86 -25.12 -16.65
CA HIS A 412 19.98 -24.33 -16.18
C HIS A 412 19.86 -23.53 -14.85
N GLN A 413 20.52 -24.13 -13.84
CA GLN A 413 21.22 -23.54 -12.69
C GLN A 413 20.40 -23.12 -11.43
N PRO A 414 20.52 -23.86 -10.31
CA PRO A 414 19.82 -23.58 -9.06
C PRO A 414 20.61 -22.61 -8.16
N SER A 415 20.49 -21.29 -8.38
CA SER A 415 21.02 -20.30 -7.41
C SER A 415 20.25 -18.98 -7.27
N ALA A 416 19.15 -18.72 -8.02
CA ALA A 416 18.54 -17.38 -8.04
C ALA A 416 16.99 -17.31 -7.96
N ILE A 417 16.28 -18.43 -7.80
CA ILE A 417 14.80 -18.48 -7.94
C ILE A 417 14.06 -17.93 -6.71
N SER A 418 14.69 -17.94 -5.52
CA SER A 418 14.03 -17.47 -4.28
C SER A 418 13.95 -15.93 -4.18
N SER A 419 14.85 -15.20 -4.84
CA SER A 419 14.90 -13.73 -4.78
C SER A 419 13.93 -13.05 -5.74
N SER A 420 13.65 -13.65 -6.91
CA SER A 420 12.73 -13.08 -7.90
C SER A 420 11.26 -13.13 -7.45
N THR A 421 10.81 -14.26 -6.90
CA THR A 421 9.44 -14.45 -6.41
C THR A 421 9.13 -13.57 -5.19
N SER A 422 10.08 -13.45 -4.25
CA SER A 422 9.94 -12.57 -3.09
C SER A 422 9.91 -11.08 -3.48
N THR A 423 10.71 -10.68 -4.47
CA THR A 423 10.71 -9.31 -5.01
C THR A 423 9.38 -8.99 -5.69
N GLN A 424 8.83 -9.91 -6.50
CA GLN A 424 7.53 -9.71 -7.15
C GLN A 424 6.36 -9.65 -6.15
N HIS A 425 6.35 -10.50 -5.13
CA HIS A 425 5.32 -10.44 -4.09
C HIS A 425 5.36 -9.12 -3.31
N SER A 426 6.57 -8.60 -3.05
CA SER A 426 6.75 -7.30 -2.41
C SER A 426 6.25 -6.14 -3.27
N THR A 427 6.46 -6.16 -4.60
CA THR A 427 5.99 -5.07 -5.48
C THR A 427 4.47 -5.09 -5.62
N LEU A 428 3.87 -6.27 -5.78
CA LEU A 428 2.40 -6.43 -5.82
C LEU A 428 1.75 -5.95 -4.52
N SER A 429 2.30 -6.36 -3.37
CA SER A 429 1.80 -5.92 -2.05
C SER A 429 1.87 -4.39 -1.91
N ALA A 430 2.93 -3.76 -2.43
CA ALA A 430 3.05 -2.31 -2.46
C ALA A 430 1.97 -1.64 -3.32
N GLN A 431 1.68 -2.18 -4.50
CA GLN A 431 0.63 -1.64 -5.39
C GLN A 431 -0.77 -1.78 -4.77
N VAL A 432 -1.08 -2.93 -4.18
CA VAL A 432 -2.35 -3.14 -3.47
C VAL A 432 -2.47 -2.18 -2.29
N ALA A 433 -1.43 -2.03 -1.47
CA ALA A 433 -1.42 -1.10 -0.34
C ALA A 433 -1.70 0.35 -0.79
N HIS A 434 -1.05 0.81 -1.86
CA HIS A 434 -1.30 2.14 -2.44
C HIS A 434 -2.73 2.28 -2.95
N GLN A 435 -3.26 1.26 -3.64
CA GLN A 435 -4.62 1.32 -4.19
C GLN A 435 -5.69 1.41 -3.08
N LEU A 436 -5.51 0.70 -1.97
CA LEU A 436 -6.42 0.77 -0.82
C LEU A 436 -6.35 2.13 -0.11
N LEU A 437 -5.15 2.68 0.08
CA LEU A 437 -4.95 4.01 0.62
C LEU A 437 -5.57 5.09 -0.27
N ARG A 438 -5.41 4.99 -1.59
CA ARG A 438 -6.05 5.90 -2.55
C ARG A 438 -7.57 5.87 -2.42
N ARG A 439 -8.14 4.67 -2.25
CA ARG A 439 -9.59 4.49 -2.21
C ARG A 439 -10.24 4.97 -0.92
N TYR A 440 -9.61 4.66 0.22
CA TYR A 440 -10.21 4.90 1.54
C TYR A 440 -9.55 6.05 2.31
N GLY A 441 -8.36 6.50 1.93
CA GLY A 441 -7.56 7.50 2.64
C GLY A 441 -6.94 6.97 3.93
N VAL A 442 -7.75 6.30 4.76
CA VAL A 442 -7.34 5.55 5.97
C VAL A 442 -7.71 4.09 5.82
N VAL A 443 -6.76 3.21 6.10
CA VAL A 443 -6.93 1.76 5.99
C VAL A 443 -6.68 1.09 7.34
N PHE A 444 -7.59 0.18 7.68
CA PHE A 444 -7.51 -0.73 8.82
C PHE A 444 -8.25 -2.02 8.49
N ARG A 445 -7.97 -3.09 9.26
CA ARG A 445 -8.42 -4.46 8.94
C ARG A 445 -9.93 -4.56 8.67
N ASP A 446 -10.76 -4.01 9.55
CA ASP A 446 -12.22 -4.20 9.47
C ASP A 446 -12.84 -3.55 8.23
N LEU A 447 -12.25 -2.44 7.75
CA LEU A 447 -12.69 -1.72 6.55
C LEU A 447 -12.61 -2.59 5.28
N LEU A 448 -11.67 -3.54 5.26
CA LEU A 448 -11.35 -4.36 4.10
C LEU A 448 -12.25 -5.60 3.95
N ALA A 449 -13.26 -5.76 4.80
CA ALA A 449 -14.13 -6.94 4.83
C ALA A 449 -14.87 -7.24 3.51
N ARG A 450 -15.01 -6.27 2.61
CA ARG A 450 -15.69 -6.40 1.30
C ARG A 450 -14.74 -6.28 0.11
N GLU A 451 -13.44 -6.26 0.37
CA GLU A 451 -12.43 -5.94 -0.62
C GLU A 451 -11.86 -7.22 -1.25
N SER A 452 -12.09 -7.43 -2.55
CA SER A 452 -11.60 -8.62 -3.26
C SER A 452 -10.10 -8.58 -3.58
N LEU A 453 -9.48 -7.40 -3.55
CA LEU A 453 -8.03 -7.24 -3.73
C LEU A 453 -7.20 -7.72 -2.54
N VAL A 454 -7.82 -7.82 -1.36
CA VAL A 454 -7.10 -8.05 -0.11
C VAL A 454 -6.89 -9.55 0.08
N GLN A 455 -5.66 -9.99 -0.14
CA GLN A 455 -5.23 -11.38 0.10
C GLN A 455 -4.95 -11.61 1.59
N SER A 456 -4.05 -10.83 2.18
CA SER A 456 -3.58 -10.99 3.55
C SER A 456 -3.35 -9.66 4.25
N TRP A 457 -4.03 -9.43 5.38
CA TRP A 457 -3.78 -8.25 6.23
C TRP A 457 -2.34 -8.23 6.76
N ARG A 458 -1.73 -9.40 6.98
CA ARG A 458 -0.35 -9.51 7.49
C ARG A 458 0.65 -8.90 6.50
N ASP A 459 0.50 -9.21 5.23
CA ASP A 459 1.42 -8.75 4.18
C ASP A 459 1.26 -7.24 3.96
N LEU A 460 0.01 -6.76 3.94
CA LEU A 460 -0.30 -5.34 3.89
C LEU A 460 0.28 -4.58 5.09
N LEU A 461 0.21 -5.15 6.30
CA LEU A 461 0.72 -4.52 7.51
C LEU A 461 2.25 -4.40 7.50
N VAL A 462 2.97 -5.38 6.97
CA VAL A 462 4.42 -5.27 6.74
C VAL A 462 4.72 -4.14 5.76
N GLN A 463 3.96 -4.08 4.66
CA GLN A 463 4.12 -3.04 3.65
C GLN A 463 3.79 -1.64 4.16
N TYR A 464 2.70 -1.45 4.90
CA TYR A 464 2.35 -0.15 5.48
C TYR A 464 3.36 0.34 6.51
N ARG A 465 3.93 -0.56 7.33
CA ARG A 465 5.04 -0.20 8.22
C ARG A 465 6.28 0.24 7.45
N ARG A 466 6.57 -0.40 6.31
CA ARG A 466 7.67 0.03 5.42
C ARG A 466 7.39 1.41 4.83
N MET A 467 6.18 1.66 4.34
CA MET A 467 5.75 2.95 3.80
C MET A 467 5.77 4.05 4.87
N GLU A 468 5.44 3.72 6.13
CA GLU A 468 5.52 4.66 7.24
C GLU A 468 6.97 5.03 7.57
N MET A 469 7.88 4.05 7.57
CA MET A 469 9.32 4.28 7.72
C MET A 469 9.90 5.10 6.55
N ALA A 470 9.27 5.04 5.37
CA ALA A 470 9.61 5.89 4.23
C ALA A 470 8.98 7.29 4.33
N GLY A 471 8.06 7.53 5.27
CA GLY A 471 7.35 8.79 5.45
C GLY A 471 6.18 9.01 4.47
N GLU A 472 5.83 8.00 3.67
CA GLU A 472 4.73 8.07 2.69
C GLU A 472 3.35 8.03 3.37
N VAL A 473 3.25 7.31 4.49
CA VAL A 473 2.01 7.16 5.27
C VAL A 473 2.25 7.44 6.74
N ARG A 474 1.17 7.71 7.47
CA ARG A 474 1.16 7.85 8.92
C ARG A 474 0.47 6.63 9.52
N GLY A 475 1.14 5.90 10.40
CA GLY A 475 0.46 4.96 11.29
C GLY A 475 -0.15 5.69 12.48
N GLY A 476 -1.16 5.10 13.11
CA GLY A 476 -1.80 5.69 14.29
C GLY A 476 -3.17 5.10 14.58
N ARG A 477 -3.92 5.80 15.43
CA ARG A 477 -5.36 5.56 15.65
C ARG A 477 -6.11 6.78 15.12
N PHE A 478 -6.57 6.69 13.89
CA PHE A 478 -7.30 7.78 13.23
C PHE A 478 -8.80 7.70 13.48
N VAL A 479 -9.36 6.50 13.62
CA VAL A 479 -10.79 6.25 13.84
C VAL A 479 -10.98 5.49 15.15
N SER A 480 -11.81 6.02 16.04
CA SER A 480 -12.17 5.41 17.32
C SER A 480 -13.13 4.22 17.13
N GLY A 481 -13.08 3.25 18.05
CA GLY A 481 -14.01 2.11 18.06
C GLY A 481 -13.54 0.87 17.29
N PHE A 482 -12.37 0.93 16.64
CA PHE A 482 -11.77 -0.19 15.91
C PHE A 482 -10.43 -0.60 16.52
N THR A 483 -10.14 -1.89 16.44
CA THR A 483 -8.90 -2.46 16.98
C THR A 483 -7.83 -2.60 15.91
N GLY A 484 -6.56 -2.65 16.35
CA GLY A 484 -5.41 -2.81 15.46
C GLY A 484 -4.77 -1.50 15.01
N GLU A 485 -3.72 -1.63 14.21
CA GLU A 485 -3.01 -0.50 13.58
C GLU A 485 -3.80 0.04 12.40
N GLN A 486 -3.82 1.36 12.28
CA GLN A 486 -4.44 2.07 11.16
C GLN A 486 -3.36 2.88 10.44
N PHE A 487 -3.48 3.00 9.13
CA PHE A 487 -2.54 3.74 8.29
C PHE A 487 -3.29 4.71 7.41
N ALA A 488 -2.78 5.93 7.27
CA ALA A 488 -3.42 6.99 6.53
C ALA A 488 -2.43 7.74 5.64
N LEU A 489 -2.90 8.20 4.47
CA LEU A 489 -2.19 9.19 3.68
C LEU A 489 -2.12 10.53 4.45
N PRO A 490 -1.02 11.30 4.35
CA PRO A 490 -0.91 12.61 5.00
C PRO A 490 -2.09 13.55 4.64
N GLU A 491 -2.46 13.60 3.36
CA GLU A 491 -3.61 14.35 2.86
C GLU A 491 -4.96 13.87 3.44
N ALA A 492 -5.11 12.56 3.69
CA ALA A 492 -6.30 12.01 4.31
C ALA A 492 -6.40 12.41 5.78
N VAL A 493 -5.28 12.49 6.51
CA VAL A 493 -5.25 12.98 7.89
C VAL A 493 -5.66 14.44 7.97
N GLU A 494 -5.19 15.28 7.05
CA GLU A 494 -5.56 16.69 6.97
C GLU A 494 -7.05 16.87 6.66
N ALA A 495 -7.56 16.12 5.68
CA ALA A 495 -8.99 16.13 5.33
C ALA A 495 -9.88 15.65 6.48
N LEU A 496 -9.47 14.61 7.23
CA LEU A 496 -10.18 14.16 8.43
C LEU A 496 -10.24 15.25 9.51
N ARG A 497 -9.13 15.96 9.74
CA ARG A 497 -9.09 17.09 10.68
C ARG A 497 -10.00 18.23 10.24
N ALA A 498 -10.09 18.51 8.93
CA ALA A 498 -10.97 19.54 8.39
C ALA A 498 -12.46 19.19 8.57
N ILE A 499 -12.84 17.94 8.35
CA ILE A 499 -14.22 17.48 8.52
C ILE A 499 -14.66 17.57 9.98
N ARG A 500 -13.79 17.17 10.91
CA ARG A 500 -14.07 17.32 12.35
C ARG A 500 -14.35 18.76 12.76
N LYS A 501 -13.66 19.74 12.15
CA LYS A 501 -13.91 21.18 12.39
C LYS A 501 -15.23 21.67 11.80
N THR A 502 -15.74 20.98 10.78
CA THR A 502 -16.93 21.39 10.00
C THR A 502 -18.18 20.60 10.39
N SER A 503 -18.08 19.66 11.35
CA SER A 503 -19.19 18.85 11.85
C SER A 503 -20.37 19.73 12.30
N GLY A 504 -21.41 19.81 11.46
CA GLY A 504 -22.65 20.57 11.72
C GLY A 504 -23.15 21.48 10.59
N ALA A 505 -22.39 21.70 9.52
CA ALA A 505 -22.71 22.76 8.55
C ALA A 505 -23.68 22.38 7.40
N SER A 506 -23.89 21.08 7.09
CA SER A 506 -24.81 20.69 6.01
C SER A 506 -25.42 19.30 6.21
N SER A 507 -26.70 19.24 6.54
CA SER A 507 -27.47 17.98 6.64
C SER A 507 -27.96 17.55 5.26
N HIS A 508 -27.15 16.76 4.56
CA HIS A 508 -27.55 16.16 3.28
C HIS A 508 -27.82 14.66 3.43
N GLU A 509 -28.99 14.23 2.95
CA GLU A 509 -29.29 12.81 2.78
C GLU A 509 -28.66 12.30 1.49
N ILE A 510 -27.83 11.27 1.62
CA ILE A 510 -27.12 10.65 0.51
C ILE A 510 -27.64 9.23 0.34
N LYS A 511 -28.23 8.98 -0.83
CA LYS A 511 -28.63 7.64 -1.26
C LYS A 511 -27.45 6.94 -1.94
N LEU A 512 -27.03 5.80 -1.40
CA LEU A 512 -26.00 4.94 -1.94
C LEU A 512 -26.58 3.59 -2.35
N SER A 513 -26.04 2.99 -3.41
CA SER A 513 -26.30 1.58 -3.70
C SER A 513 -25.59 0.69 -2.70
N ALA A 514 -26.19 -0.46 -2.39
CA ALA A 514 -25.53 -1.47 -1.57
C ALA A 514 -24.33 -2.13 -2.29
N THR A 515 -24.21 -2.01 -3.61
CA THR A 515 -23.03 -2.49 -4.36
C THR A 515 -21.86 -1.52 -4.31
N ASP A 516 -22.03 -0.35 -3.71
CA ASP A 516 -20.96 0.65 -3.57
C ASP A 516 -19.92 0.19 -2.53
N PRO A 517 -18.60 0.46 -2.71
CA PRO A 517 -17.59 0.18 -1.69
C PRO A 517 -17.87 0.87 -0.35
N LEU A 518 -18.63 1.97 -0.37
CA LEU A 518 -19.07 2.68 0.84
C LEU A 518 -20.24 1.99 1.58
N ASN A 519 -20.68 0.82 1.15
CA ASN A 519 -21.58 -0.03 1.94
C ASN A 519 -20.84 -0.65 3.12
N LEU A 520 -20.68 0.15 4.18
CA LEU A 520 -20.00 -0.24 5.42
C LEU A 520 -20.99 -0.46 6.58
N ALA A 521 -22.26 -0.71 6.26
CA ALA A 521 -23.29 -1.11 7.21
C ALA A 521 -22.93 -2.46 7.85
N GLY A 522 -22.92 -2.53 9.19
CA GLY A 522 -22.48 -3.71 9.94
C GLY A 522 -21.00 -4.01 9.81
N VAL A 523 -20.20 -3.00 9.41
CA VAL A 523 -18.72 -3.05 9.37
C VAL A 523 -18.17 -1.95 10.25
N ILE A 524 -18.33 -0.69 9.84
CA ILE A 524 -17.97 0.48 10.67
C ILE A 524 -19.19 1.16 11.27
N LEU A 525 -20.33 1.07 10.57
CA LEU A 525 -21.59 1.62 11.03
C LEU A 525 -22.36 0.55 11.82
N PRO A 526 -23.05 0.93 12.91
CA PRO A 526 -23.87 0.01 13.67
C PRO A 526 -25.02 -0.54 12.82
N GLY A 527 -25.51 -1.73 13.18
CA GLY A 527 -26.63 -2.40 12.52
C GLY A 527 -26.22 -3.63 11.70
N PRO A 528 -27.20 -4.32 11.09
CA PRO A 528 -26.95 -5.53 10.31
C PRO A 528 -26.22 -5.23 8.99
N ARG A 529 -25.45 -6.21 8.50
CA ARG A 529 -24.79 -6.10 7.19
C ARG A 529 -25.82 -6.08 6.07
N VAL A 530 -25.73 -5.09 5.19
CA VAL A 530 -26.61 -4.97 4.02
C VAL A 530 -25.98 -5.67 2.82
N PRO A 531 -26.64 -6.69 2.22
CA PRO A 531 -26.11 -7.41 1.07
C PRO A 531 -25.85 -6.50 -0.14
N ALA A 532 -24.72 -6.70 -0.83
CA ALA A 532 -24.29 -5.95 -2.00
C ALA A 532 -25.05 -6.36 -3.27
N VAL A 533 -26.35 -6.06 -3.32
CA VAL A 533 -27.23 -6.35 -4.45
C VAL A 533 -27.71 -5.03 -5.07
N PRO A 534 -27.73 -4.88 -6.42
CA PRO A 534 -28.11 -3.61 -7.07
C PRO A 534 -29.48 -3.06 -6.70
N THR A 535 -30.40 -3.92 -6.23
CA THR A 535 -31.75 -3.53 -5.78
C THR A 535 -31.78 -2.90 -4.40
N ASN A 536 -30.70 -3.05 -3.62
CA ASN A 536 -30.64 -2.57 -2.25
C ASN A 536 -29.95 -1.20 -2.19
N PHE A 537 -30.36 -0.35 -1.26
CA PHE A 537 -29.78 0.98 -1.10
C PHE A 537 -29.73 1.42 0.36
N LEU A 538 -28.74 2.26 0.67
CA LEU A 538 -28.52 2.88 1.96
C LEU A 538 -28.86 4.37 1.85
N VAL A 539 -29.47 4.92 2.90
CA VAL A 539 -29.66 6.35 3.06
C VAL A 539 -28.84 6.79 4.27
N LEU A 540 -27.81 7.58 4.00
CA LEU A 540 -26.92 8.14 5.00
C LEU A 540 -27.27 9.60 5.20
N LYS A 541 -27.35 10.04 6.46
CA LYS A 541 -27.49 11.44 6.84
C LYS A 541 -26.33 11.79 7.75
N ASP A 542 -25.49 12.72 7.31
CA ASP A 542 -24.31 13.15 8.07
C ASP A 542 -23.45 11.98 8.57
N GLY A 543 -23.21 10.99 7.70
CA GLY A 543 -22.40 9.81 8.03
C GLY A 543 -23.09 8.76 8.90
N VAL A 544 -24.33 8.98 9.35
CA VAL A 544 -25.14 8.01 10.08
C VAL A 544 -26.05 7.26 9.12
N LEU A 545 -26.17 5.94 9.28
CA LEU A 545 -27.13 5.13 8.53
C LEU A 545 -28.54 5.35 9.08
N VAL A 546 -29.39 6.02 8.30
CA VAL A 546 -30.79 6.31 8.68
C VAL A 546 -31.71 5.21 8.19
N ARG A 547 -31.50 4.71 6.97
CA ARG A 547 -32.34 3.66 6.37
C ARG A 547 -31.53 2.74 5.49
N ALA A 548 -31.83 1.44 5.56
CA ALA A 548 -31.38 0.45 4.60
C ALA A 548 -32.61 -0.20 3.95
N VAL A 549 -32.66 -0.22 2.62
CA VAL A 549 -33.73 -0.86 1.87
C VAL A 549 -33.17 -2.12 1.22
N VAL A 550 -33.76 -3.27 1.56
CA VAL A 550 -33.41 -4.59 1.04
C VAL A 550 -34.64 -5.15 0.31
N GLY A 551 -34.47 -5.68 -0.90
CA GLY A 551 -35.59 -6.08 -1.78
C GLY A 551 -36.68 -6.95 -1.12
N ARG A 552 -37.95 -6.67 -1.49
CA ARG A 552 -39.22 -7.38 -1.19
C ARG A 552 -39.55 -7.77 0.26
N GLN A 553 -38.86 -7.23 1.26
CA GLN A 553 -39.44 -7.08 2.60
C GLN A 553 -39.40 -5.60 3.01
N GLY A 554 -40.50 -5.18 3.63
CA GLY A 554 -40.94 -3.81 3.73
C GLY A 554 -40.00 -2.82 4.40
N ASP A 555 -40.37 -1.56 4.18
CA ASP A 555 -39.94 -0.34 4.85
C ASP A 555 -40.03 -0.54 6.39
N GLY A 556 -39.01 -1.16 6.98
CA GLY A 556 -38.82 -1.22 8.43
C GLY A 556 -37.91 -0.07 8.84
N PRO A 557 -38.36 0.91 9.62
CA PRO A 557 -37.44 1.87 10.21
C PRO A 557 -36.46 1.09 11.09
N LEU A 558 -35.17 1.17 10.76
CA LEU A 558 -34.14 0.78 11.73
C LEU A 558 -34.28 1.76 12.90
N ALA A 559 -34.48 1.21 14.11
CA ALA A 559 -34.56 2.01 15.32
C ALA A 559 -33.34 2.94 15.38
N VAL A 560 -33.60 4.25 15.41
CA VAL A 560 -32.60 5.27 15.66
C VAL A 560 -32.04 5.00 17.06
N THR A 561 -30.83 4.44 17.15
CA THR A 561 -30.10 4.45 18.41
C THR A 561 -29.64 5.88 18.66
N GLU A 562 -30.26 6.53 19.64
CA GLU A 562 -29.83 7.85 20.10
C GLU A 562 -28.37 7.83 20.58
N PRO A 563 -27.60 8.90 20.36
CA PRO A 563 -26.25 9.01 20.89
C PRO A 563 -26.30 9.38 22.38
N PHE A 564 -25.71 8.51 23.21
CA PHE A 564 -25.26 8.77 24.58
C PHE A 564 -26.30 9.35 25.56
N GLY A 565 -27.03 8.46 26.24
CA GLY A 565 -27.63 8.79 27.53
C GLY A 565 -26.53 9.03 28.56
N SER A 566 -26.42 10.28 29.02
CA SER A 566 -25.69 10.68 30.21
C SER A 566 -26.12 9.85 31.42
N ALA A 567 -25.24 8.98 31.90
CA ALA A 567 -25.41 8.32 33.18
C ALA A 567 -25.31 9.38 34.30
N THR A 568 -26.47 9.92 34.67
CA THR A 568 -26.62 10.70 35.88
C THR A 568 -26.57 9.72 37.05
N VAL A 569 -25.61 9.97 37.94
CA VAL A 569 -25.46 9.33 39.23
C VAL A 569 -26.73 9.58 40.05
N GLU A 570 -27.51 8.54 40.34
CA GLU A 570 -28.42 8.53 41.48
C GLU A 570 -27.89 7.58 42.55
N ARG A 571 -27.49 8.20 43.67
CA ARG A 571 -27.28 7.57 44.98
C ARG A 571 -28.64 7.25 45.61
N SER A 572 -28.55 6.33 46.59
CA SER A 572 -29.53 6.04 47.66
C SER A 572 -30.52 4.94 47.28
N THR A 573 -30.70 3.85 48.03
CA THR A 573 -30.45 3.54 49.45
C THR A 573 -30.15 2.06 49.63
#